data_AF-E9HPE2-F1
#
_entry.id   AF-E9HPE2-F1
#
_cell.length_a   1.000
_cell.length_b   1.000
_cell.length_c   1.000
_cell.angle_alpha   90.00
_cell.angle_beta   90.00
_cell.angle_gamma   90.00
#
_symmetry.space_group_name_H-M   'P 1'
#
loop_
_entity.id
_entity.type
_entity.pdbx_description
1 polymer ?
#
loop_
_entity_poly.entity_id
_entity_poly.type
_entity_poly.pdbx_seq_one_letter_code
_entity_poly.pdbx_strand_id
1 'polypeptide(L)'
;MIRLDSEIPVMKDSLIQILIIGLSKEHLITAPDALELADQLLRRCAAVHNLGFFMPEADNQEIFDMVLRLTAYHYPKNIVLPQEYTPPNLAISTIYWKAWLMLLMLIAHNPGSLGSEAWNSFPTLRALMEMCITNDFATSSGTTDQTELQLTSLDPRGSTRRPPPAVIEQLRTLNATLRLGHLLCRSRQPEFLLEILRRQRNAQSKPWLADLFESNEGAWNVLPVQCLCEFLLHEAADDLSVNDLMDDSKQQFGKGKERRHKHQQLVQHLRLLLIDPNQLPEACREALSVVLAVKDDDITMSDGACSEGIGDDSQFSWLVHQLPTIPHLVAVRPAWIAALRAAFLIETQPLAVAAYLRFLSTCALEEPIQDQADLSLDLAQVIVERSSLIAALLPAPSNKTLQAAKTLECLLQLFWHYLHKAREPNKGSYTWSENQDQVLIQ
;
A
#
# COMPACT_ATOMS: atom_id res chain seq x y z
N MET A 1 23.70 -9.59 36.70
CA MET A 1 23.64 -8.80 35.44
C MET A 1 24.86 -9.17 34.61
N ILE A 2 24.71 -10.08 33.66
CA ILE A 2 25.80 -10.59 32.83
C ILE A 2 25.90 -9.65 31.61
N ARG A 3 26.97 -8.84 31.52
CA ARG A 3 27.25 -8.03 30.32
C ARG A 3 28.00 -8.91 29.32
N LEU A 4 27.44 -9.11 28.14
CA LEU A 4 28.02 -9.92 27.07
C LEU A 4 28.79 -9.02 26.08
N ASP A 5 30.09 -8.81 26.32
CA ASP A 5 30.98 -7.91 25.57
C ASP A 5 31.65 -8.55 24.33
N SER A 6 30.89 -9.26 23.47
CA SER A 6 31.48 -9.93 22.30
C SER A 6 30.76 -9.61 20.99
N GLU A 7 31.53 -9.26 19.96
CA GLU A 7 31.09 -8.93 18.59
C GLU A 7 30.77 -10.18 17.72
N ILE A 8 30.66 -11.36 18.32
CA ILE A 8 30.45 -12.62 17.59
C ILE A 8 28.97 -12.75 17.17
N PRO A 9 28.68 -13.12 15.90
CA PRO A 9 27.33 -13.42 15.44
C PRO A 9 26.74 -14.59 16.25
N VAL A 10 25.53 -14.38 16.78
CA VAL A 10 24.83 -15.38 17.58
C VAL A 10 24.22 -16.42 16.64
N MET A 11 24.53 -17.70 16.86
CA MET A 11 23.91 -18.78 16.08
C MET A 11 22.44 -18.99 16.51
N LYS A 12 21.58 -19.34 15.56
CA LYS A 12 20.17 -19.70 15.78
C LYS A 12 20.01 -20.69 16.93
N ASP A 13 20.87 -21.69 16.97
CA ASP A 13 20.86 -22.76 17.98
C ASP A 13 21.10 -22.20 19.39
N SER A 14 21.88 -21.12 19.54
CA SER A 14 22.14 -20.51 20.84
C SER A 14 20.87 -19.88 21.43
N LEU A 15 20.04 -19.24 20.61
CA LEU A 15 18.78 -18.65 21.07
C LEU A 15 17.81 -19.76 21.52
N ILE A 16 17.62 -20.79 20.68
CA ILE A 16 16.74 -21.92 20.99
C ILE A 16 17.21 -22.63 22.25
N GLN A 17 18.52 -22.88 22.40
CA GLN A 17 19.08 -23.59 23.54
C GLN A 17 18.90 -22.81 24.85
N ILE A 18 19.04 -21.48 24.84
CA ILE A 18 18.75 -20.63 26.02
C ILE A 18 17.27 -20.75 26.43
N LEU A 19 16.35 -20.74 25.44
CA LEU A 19 14.92 -20.90 25.71
C LEU A 19 14.61 -22.31 26.27
N ILE A 20 15.24 -23.37 25.75
CA ILE A 20 15.11 -24.74 26.28
C ILE A 20 15.61 -24.80 27.73
N ILE A 21 16.76 -24.18 28.02
CA ILE A 21 17.33 -24.13 29.37
C ILE A 21 16.36 -23.43 30.33
N GLY A 22 15.73 -22.32 29.91
CA GLY A 22 14.75 -21.60 30.73
C GLY A 22 13.44 -22.36 30.97
N LEU A 23 13.05 -23.26 30.06
CA LEU A 23 11.89 -24.14 30.22
C LEU A 23 12.21 -25.39 31.05
N SER A 24 13.49 -25.75 31.16
CA SER A 24 13.95 -26.90 31.93
C SER A 24 13.89 -26.60 33.43
N LYS A 25 13.40 -27.57 34.21
CA LYS A 25 13.40 -27.52 35.68
C LYS A 25 14.71 -28.02 36.30
N GLU A 26 15.64 -28.51 35.46
CA GLU A 26 16.90 -29.14 35.89
C GLU A 26 18.04 -28.14 35.99
N HIS A 27 17.92 -27.00 35.31
CA HIS A 27 18.96 -25.97 35.26
C HIS A 27 18.71 -24.87 36.30
N LEU A 28 19.79 -24.19 36.72
CA LEU A 28 19.74 -23.12 37.73
C LEU A 28 19.20 -21.77 37.21
N ILE A 29 18.97 -21.65 35.91
CA ILE A 29 18.50 -20.41 35.27
C ILE A 29 16.97 -20.38 35.34
N THR A 30 16.41 -19.29 35.87
CA THR A 30 14.96 -19.12 35.94
C THR A 30 14.39 -18.72 34.57
N ALA A 31 13.11 -18.99 34.32
CA ALA A 31 12.45 -18.59 33.08
C ALA A 31 12.55 -17.07 32.77
N PRO A 32 12.36 -16.15 33.75
CA PRO A 32 12.61 -14.72 33.56
C PRO A 32 14.06 -14.41 33.16
N ASP A 33 15.05 -15.06 33.80
CA ASP A 33 16.47 -14.83 33.51
C ASP A 33 16.86 -15.35 32.11
N ALA A 34 16.31 -16.49 31.70
CA ALA A 34 16.52 -17.03 30.36
C ALA A 34 15.94 -16.11 29.28
N LEU A 35 14.75 -15.56 29.51
CA LEU A 35 14.14 -14.59 28.61
C LEU A 35 14.92 -13.27 28.56
N GLU A 36 15.45 -12.81 29.70
CA GLU A 36 16.33 -11.63 29.78
C GLU A 36 17.60 -11.83 28.94
N LEU A 37 18.26 -12.98 29.06
CA LEU A 37 19.45 -13.32 28.28
C LEU A 37 19.14 -13.38 26.78
N ALA A 38 18.02 -13.99 26.40
CA ALA A 38 17.56 -14.05 25.02
C ALA A 38 17.29 -12.65 24.43
N ASP A 39 16.59 -11.78 25.18
CA ASP A 39 16.30 -10.40 24.77
C ASP A 39 17.59 -9.57 24.61
N GLN A 40 18.55 -9.70 25.53
CA GLN A 40 19.84 -9.00 25.43
C GLN A 40 20.66 -9.45 24.22
N LEU A 41 20.66 -10.74 23.90
CA LEU A 41 21.32 -11.27 22.70
C LEU A 41 20.68 -10.73 21.43
N LEU A 42 19.34 -10.73 21.35
CA LEU A 42 18.61 -10.22 20.19
C LEU A 42 18.82 -8.71 19.99
N ARG A 43 18.79 -7.91 21.07
CA ARG A 43 19.09 -6.46 20.99
C ARG A 43 20.48 -6.20 20.46
N ARG A 44 21.47 -6.98 20.89
CA ARG A 44 22.84 -6.88 20.40
C ARG A 44 22.91 -7.21 18.91
N CYS A 45 22.32 -8.32 18.49
CA CYS A 45 22.27 -8.71 17.07
C CYS A 45 21.61 -7.63 16.20
N ALA A 46 20.49 -7.06 16.66
CA ALA A 46 19.80 -5.99 15.95
C ALA A 46 20.64 -4.70 15.86
N ALA A 47 21.39 -4.35 16.91
CA ALA A 47 22.24 -3.16 16.92
C ALA A 47 23.43 -3.26 15.94
N VAL A 48 23.95 -4.48 15.72
CA VAL A 48 25.11 -4.73 14.86
C VAL A 48 24.71 -5.05 13.41
N HIS A 49 23.41 -5.20 13.12
CA HIS A 49 22.88 -5.57 11.80
C HIS A 49 23.37 -4.65 10.65
N ASN A 50 23.51 -3.35 10.91
CA ASN A 50 23.98 -2.39 9.90
C ASN A 50 25.46 -2.54 9.53
N LEU A 51 26.23 -3.35 10.27
CA LEU A 51 27.65 -3.63 10.00
C LEU A 51 27.85 -4.88 9.12
N GLY A 52 26.78 -5.42 8.53
CA GLY A 52 26.84 -6.58 7.64
C GLY A 52 26.74 -7.93 8.34
N PHE A 53 26.41 -7.95 9.64
CA PHE A 53 26.12 -9.18 10.38
C PHE A 53 24.64 -9.51 10.30
N PHE A 54 24.31 -10.73 9.87
CA PHE A 54 22.93 -11.17 9.73
C PHE A 54 22.33 -11.55 11.09
N MET A 55 21.07 -11.17 11.30
CA MET A 55 20.24 -11.75 12.36
C MET A 55 20.09 -13.26 12.08
N PRO A 56 19.86 -14.11 13.10
CA PRO A 56 19.64 -15.53 12.86
C PRO A 56 18.42 -15.72 11.96
N GLU A 57 18.59 -16.41 10.82
CA GLU A 57 17.48 -16.89 9.98
C GLU A 57 16.64 -17.86 10.80
N ALA A 58 15.55 -17.33 11.34
CA ALA A 58 14.69 -18.04 12.26
C ALA A 58 13.42 -18.42 11.52
N ASP A 59 13.24 -19.72 11.26
CA ASP A 59 12.03 -20.27 10.64
C ASP A 59 11.28 -21.21 11.60
N ASN A 60 11.83 -21.45 12.79
CA ASN A 60 11.21 -22.33 13.77
C ASN A 60 10.08 -21.58 14.48
N GLN A 61 8.84 -21.82 14.05
CA GLN A 61 7.63 -21.25 14.62
C GLN A 61 7.41 -21.65 16.09
N GLU A 62 8.02 -22.75 16.56
CA GLU A 62 7.95 -23.16 17.97
C GLU A 62 8.53 -22.10 18.92
N ILE A 63 9.35 -21.17 18.40
CA ILE A 63 9.92 -20.09 19.20
C ILE A 63 8.85 -19.23 19.86
N PHE A 64 7.71 -19.00 19.20
CA PHE A 64 6.59 -18.25 19.78
C PHE A 64 6.07 -18.94 21.04
N ASP A 65 5.80 -20.24 20.95
CA ASP A 65 5.30 -21.05 22.05
C ASP A 65 6.33 -21.16 23.19
N MET A 66 7.59 -21.36 22.87
CA MET A 66 8.68 -21.42 23.85
C MET A 66 8.77 -20.12 24.65
N VAL A 67 8.82 -18.99 23.95
CA VAL A 67 8.93 -17.65 24.54
C VAL A 67 7.71 -17.35 25.42
N LEU A 68 6.50 -17.63 24.92
CA LEU A 68 5.27 -17.35 25.67
C LEU A 68 5.14 -18.26 26.90
N ARG A 69 5.57 -19.52 26.83
CA ARG A 69 5.60 -20.43 27.98
C ARG A 69 6.55 -19.96 29.09
N LEU A 70 7.66 -19.30 28.78
CA LEU A 70 8.55 -18.71 29.79
C LEU A 70 7.87 -17.59 30.58
N THR A 71 6.80 -16.99 30.05
CA THR A 71 6.02 -15.94 30.73
C THR A 71 4.96 -16.49 31.67
N ALA A 72 4.67 -17.80 31.59
CA ALA A 72 3.59 -18.44 32.32
C ALA A 72 3.79 -18.35 33.83
N TYR A 73 2.74 -17.90 34.52
CA TYR A 73 2.69 -17.87 35.97
C TYR A 73 2.43 -19.27 36.50
N HIS A 74 3.33 -19.73 37.36
CA HIS A 74 3.21 -21.00 38.06
C HIS A 74 2.96 -20.72 39.54
N TYR A 75 1.83 -21.18 40.06
CA TYR A 75 1.54 -21.04 41.48
C TYR A 75 2.51 -21.89 42.33
N PRO A 76 2.87 -21.46 43.55
CA PRO A 76 3.74 -22.21 44.42
C PRO A 76 3.24 -23.64 44.68
N LYS A 77 4.13 -24.63 44.63
CA LYS A 77 3.82 -26.06 44.82
C LYS A 77 3.16 -26.40 46.16
N ASN A 78 3.25 -25.48 47.13
CA ASN A 78 2.69 -25.65 48.48
C ASN A 78 1.18 -25.33 48.54
N ILE A 79 0.58 -24.86 47.44
CA ILE A 79 -0.85 -24.54 47.37
C ILE A 79 -1.60 -25.75 46.80
N VAL A 80 -2.60 -26.24 47.54
CA VAL A 80 -3.54 -27.28 47.07
C VAL A 80 -4.77 -26.60 46.50
N LEU A 81 -5.03 -26.84 45.21
CA LEU A 81 -6.22 -26.33 44.53
C LEU A 81 -7.46 -27.22 44.83
N PRO A 82 -8.68 -26.67 44.82
CA PRO A 82 -9.92 -27.45 44.94
C PRO A 82 -10.02 -28.53 43.85
N GLN A 83 -10.66 -29.67 44.15
CA GLN A 83 -10.71 -30.86 43.27
C GLN A 83 -11.36 -30.65 41.90
N GLU A 84 -12.16 -29.60 41.72
CA GLU A 84 -12.83 -29.26 40.44
C GLU A 84 -12.31 -27.95 39.83
N TYR A 85 -11.29 -27.33 40.43
CA TYR A 85 -10.76 -26.07 39.94
C TYR A 85 -9.59 -26.29 38.98
N THR A 86 -9.81 -25.97 37.70
CA THR A 86 -8.73 -25.84 36.72
C THR A 86 -8.20 -24.41 36.76
N PRO A 87 -6.93 -24.19 37.16
CA PRO A 87 -6.37 -22.85 37.21
C PRO A 87 -6.35 -22.25 35.80
N PRO A 88 -6.72 -20.96 35.63
CA PRO A 88 -6.64 -20.30 34.34
C PRO A 88 -5.17 -20.19 33.91
N ASN A 89 -4.93 -20.22 32.60
CA ASN A 89 -3.58 -20.00 32.07
C ASN A 89 -3.24 -18.51 32.20
N LEU A 90 -2.32 -18.19 33.10
CA LEU A 90 -1.91 -16.82 33.42
C LEU A 90 -0.43 -16.61 33.08
N ALA A 91 -0.05 -15.37 32.81
CA ALA A 91 1.32 -14.93 32.59
C ALA A 91 1.64 -13.73 33.48
N ILE A 92 2.91 -13.59 33.83
CA ILE A 92 3.42 -12.43 34.56
C ILE A 92 3.47 -11.25 33.58
N SER A 93 2.68 -10.21 33.84
CA SER A 93 2.40 -9.13 32.88
C SER A 93 3.66 -8.42 32.35
N THR A 94 4.63 -8.15 33.23
CA THR A 94 5.90 -7.51 32.86
C THR A 94 6.74 -8.36 31.90
N ILE A 95 6.84 -9.66 32.20
CA ILE A 95 7.59 -10.63 31.39
C ILE A 95 6.87 -10.89 30.07
N TYR A 96 5.53 -10.93 30.09
CA TYR A 96 4.68 -11.10 28.93
C TYR A 96 4.89 -9.99 27.88
N TRP A 97 4.87 -8.72 28.29
CA TRP A 97 5.12 -7.62 27.36
C TRP A 97 6.56 -7.56 26.87
N LYS A 98 7.53 -7.90 27.74
CA LYS A 98 8.92 -8.05 27.32
C LYS A 98 9.09 -9.12 26.24
N ALA A 99 8.42 -10.26 26.39
CA ALA A 99 8.40 -11.33 25.40
C ALA A 99 7.86 -10.85 24.04
N TRP A 100 6.77 -10.07 24.02
CA TRP A 100 6.24 -9.52 22.76
C TRP A 100 7.20 -8.55 22.08
N LEU A 101 7.85 -7.65 22.82
CA LEU A 101 8.86 -6.74 22.25
C LEU A 101 10.06 -7.52 21.70
N MET A 102 10.48 -8.59 22.39
CA MET A 102 11.54 -9.47 21.93
C MET A 102 11.17 -10.19 20.62
N LEU A 103 9.96 -10.76 20.55
CA LEU A 103 9.44 -11.40 19.34
C LEU A 103 9.29 -10.40 18.19
N LEU A 104 8.84 -9.16 18.47
CA LEU A 104 8.74 -8.11 17.48
C LEU A 104 10.09 -7.79 16.83
N MET A 105 11.16 -7.68 17.63
CA MET A 105 12.52 -7.49 17.09
C MET A 105 12.94 -8.65 16.20
N LEU A 106 12.65 -9.89 16.61
CA LEU A 106 13.01 -11.10 15.85
C LEU A 106 12.28 -11.15 14.49
N ILE A 107 10.97 -10.87 14.46
CA ILE A 107 10.19 -10.93 13.22
C ILE A 107 10.48 -9.78 12.27
N ALA A 108 10.87 -8.61 12.77
CA ALA A 108 11.26 -7.49 11.92
C ALA A 108 12.48 -7.82 11.06
N HIS A 109 13.35 -8.72 11.54
CA HIS A 109 14.52 -9.21 10.80
C HIS A 109 14.24 -10.51 10.03
N ASN A 110 13.12 -11.19 10.30
CA ASN A 110 12.69 -12.42 9.62
C ASN A 110 11.23 -12.29 9.14
N PRO A 111 10.92 -11.30 8.28
CA PRO A 111 9.53 -10.96 7.96
C PRO A 111 8.80 -12.07 7.16
N GLY A 112 9.51 -12.81 6.30
CA GLY A 112 8.88 -13.80 5.43
C GLY A 112 8.53 -15.13 6.09
N SER A 113 9.32 -15.59 7.06
CA SER A 113 9.02 -16.79 7.83
C SER A 113 8.21 -16.43 9.07
N LEU A 114 8.86 -15.99 10.15
CA LEU A 114 8.19 -15.70 11.41
C LEU A 114 7.26 -14.50 11.35
N GLY A 115 7.58 -13.47 10.57
CA GLY A 115 6.70 -12.30 10.41
C GLY A 115 5.35 -12.66 9.79
N SER A 116 5.33 -13.55 8.80
CA SER A 116 4.10 -14.05 8.17
C SER A 116 3.21 -14.78 9.16
N GLU A 117 3.79 -15.72 9.92
CA GLU A 117 3.08 -16.45 10.97
C GLU A 117 2.59 -15.50 12.07
N ALA A 118 3.45 -14.59 12.53
CA ALA A 118 3.11 -13.56 13.52
C ALA A 118 1.88 -12.74 13.11
N TRP A 119 1.86 -12.26 11.86
CA TRP A 119 0.81 -11.40 11.34
C TRP A 119 -0.55 -12.09 11.26
N ASN A 120 -0.56 -13.36 10.84
CA ASN A 120 -1.80 -14.10 10.63
C ASN A 120 -2.35 -14.69 11.93
N SER A 121 -1.46 -15.14 12.79
CA SER A 121 -1.83 -15.96 13.94
C SER A 121 -1.92 -15.19 15.25
N PHE A 122 -1.18 -14.10 15.43
CA PHE A 122 -1.04 -13.43 16.73
C PHE A 122 -1.55 -11.99 16.68
N PRO A 123 -2.83 -11.72 17.03
CA PRO A 123 -3.44 -10.40 16.87
C PRO A 123 -2.72 -9.28 17.64
N THR A 124 -2.17 -9.60 18.82
CA THR A 124 -1.39 -8.64 19.62
C THR A 124 -0.08 -8.27 18.93
N LEU A 125 0.65 -9.24 18.38
CA LEU A 125 1.91 -8.98 17.68
C LEU A 125 1.68 -8.24 16.37
N ARG A 126 0.63 -8.60 15.62
CA ARG A 126 0.17 -7.83 14.46
C ARG A 126 -0.09 -6.36 14.80
N ALA A 127 -0.80 -6.07 15.89
CA ALA A 127 -1.05 -4.68 16.29
C ALA A 127 0.25 -3.92 16.63
N LEU A 128 1.24 -4.57 17.25
CA LEU A 128 2.54 -3.96 17.50
C LEU A 128 3.30 -3.69 16.19
N MET A 129 3.22 -4.59 15.21
CA MET A 129 3.79 -4.39 13.87
C MET A 129 3.12 -3.20 13.17
N GLU A 130 1.79 -3.10 13.22
CA GLU A 130 1.03 -1.98 12.68
C GLU A 130 1.48 -0.66 13.31
N MET A 131 1.57 -0.57 14.65
CA MET A 131 2.09 0.62 15.35
C MET A 131 3.51 1.00 14.93
N CYS A 132 4.40 0.02 14.71
CA CYS A 132 5.76 0.29 14.24
C CYS A 132 5.79 0.83 12.80
N ILE A 133 4.96 0.28 11.91
CA ILE A 133 4.89 0.67 10.50
C ILE A 133 4.25 2.05 10.35
N THR A 134 3.14 2.31 11.04
CA THR A 134 2.43 3.59 10.97
C THR A 134 3.04 4.65 11.87
N ASN A 135 3.94 4.29 12.78
CA ASN A 135 4.44 5.20 13.82
C ASN A 135 3.31 5.85 14.66
N ASP A 136 2.09 5.30 14.62
CA ASP A 136 0.94 5.77 15.38
C ASP A 136 0.82 4.97 16.68
N PHE A 137 1.31 5.59 17.74
CA PHE A 137 1.21 5.07 19.10
C PHE A 137 0.03 5.69 19.88
N ALA A 138 -0.77 6.57 19.26
CA ALA A 138 -1.74 7.43 19.93
C ALA A 138 -3.20 6.90 19.87
N THR A 139 -3.60 6.22 18.79
CA THR A 139 -4.98 5.74 18.57
C THR A 139 -5.48 4.66 19.54
N SER A 140 -4.66 4.22 20.50
CA SER A 140 -5.08 3.28 21.56
C SER A 140 -5.57 3.96 22.86
N SER A 141 -5.57 5.30 22.92
CA SER A 141 -5.93 6.12 24.08
C SER A 141 -7.44 6.27 24.34
N GLY A 142 -8.19 5.18 24.21
CA GLY A 142 -9.54 5.10 24.79
C GLY A 142 -9.42 4.71 26.27
N THR A 143 -9.93 5.57 27.16
CA THR A 143 -10.01 5.36 28.61
C THR A 143 -10.64 4.00 28.96
N THR A 144 -9.82 3.08 29.44
CA THR A 144 -10.29 1.92 30.20
C THR A 144 -9.27 1.65 31.29
N ASP A 145 -9.76 1.45 32.51
CA ASP A 145 -9.03 1.56 33.76
C ASP A 145 -7.69 0.81 33.75
N GLN A 146 -6.62 1.61 33.83
CA GLN A 146 -5.24 1.16 34.00
C GLN A 146 -5.05 0.60 35.42
N THR A 147 -5.59 -0.58 35.69
CA THR A 147 -5.03 -1.41 36.75
C THR A 147 -3.87 -2.18 36.14
N GLU A 148 -2.63 -1.85 36.56
CA GLU A 148 -1.44 -2.66 36.30
C GLU A 148 -1.63 -4.02 36.98
N LEU A 149 -2.36 -4.91 36.31
CA LEU A 149 -2.52 -6.27 36.78
C LEU A 149 -1.16 -6.96 36.68
N GLN A 150 -0.67 -7.46 37.82
CA GLN A 150 0.58 -8.23 37.88
C GLN A 150 0.51 -9.50 37.03
N LEU A 151 -0.70 -10.02 36.81
CA LEU A 151 -0.99 -11.21 36.02
C LEU A 151 -1.94 -10.88 34.87
N THR A 152 -1.70 -11.48 33.72
CA THR A 152 -2.53 -11.38 32.52
C THR A 152 -2.92 -12.77 32.05
N SER A 153 -4.04 -12.93 31.34
CA SER A 153 -4.39 -14.21 30.72
C SER A 153 -3.38 -14.55 29.62
N LEU A 154 -2.86 -15.78 29.64
CA LEU A 154 -1.95 -16.31 28.63
C LEU A 154 -2.75 -16.97 27.51
N ASP A 155 -3.37 -16.12 26.68
CA ASP A 155 -4.01 -16.51 25.43
C ASP A 155 -3.41 -15.66 24.29
N PRO A 156 -2.39 -16.19 23.58
CA PRO A 156 -1.64 -15.43 22.58
C PRO A 156 -2.35 -15.34 21.22
N ARG A 157 -3.30 -16.25 20.95
CA ARG A 157 -4.11 -16.30 19.72
C ARG A 157 -5.49 -15.65 19.91
N GLY A 158 -5.84 -15.27 21.12
CA GLY A 158 -7.07 -14.55 21.45
C GLY A 158 -7.10 -13.10 20.95
N SER A 159 -8.03 -12.32 21.51
CA SER A 159 -8.25 -10.93 21.12
C SER A 159 -7.00 -10.06 21.25
N THR A 160 -6.85 -9.08 20.34
CA THR A 160 -5.77 -8.08 20.38
C THR A 160 -5.72 -7.39 21.74
N ARG A 161 -4.57 -7.47 22.42
CA ARG A 161 -4.35 -6.80 23.71
C ARG A 161 -3.69 -5.45 23.50
N ARG A 162 -4.00 -4.49 24.38
CA ARG A 162 -3.37 -3.16 24.38
C ARG A 162 -2.13 -3.14 25.28
N PRO A 163 -0.97 -2.68 24.78
CA PRO A 163 0.23 -2.53 25.59
C PRO A 163 0.08 -1.40 26.64
N PRO A 164 0.59 -1.58 27.86
CA PRO A 164 0.68 -0.50 28.86
C PRO A 164 1.51 0.69 28.37
N PRO A 165 1.30 1.91 28.91
CA PRO A 165 2.05 3.11 28.50
C PRO A 165 3.58 2.96 28.55
N ALA A 166 4.09 2.28 29.58
CA ALA A 166 5.52 2.01 29.70
C ALA A 166 6.07 1.12 28.56
N VAL A 167 5.26 0.17 28.09
CA VAL A 167 5.60 -0.73 26.97
C VAL A 167 5.51 0.02 25.65
N ILE A 168 4.53 0.93 25.50
CA ILE A 168 4.44 1.82 24.33
C ILE A 168 5.68 2.71 24.22
N GLU A 169 6.18 3.27 25.33
CA GLU A 169 7.41 4.08 25.31
C GLU A 169 8.65 3.26 24.94
N GLN A 170 8.74 2.02 25.46
CA GLN A 170 9.79 1.08 25.05
C GLN A 170 9.71 0.74 23.56
N LEU A 171 8.50 0.52 23.04
CA LEU A 171 8.24 0.24 21.63
C LEU A 171 8.66 1.43 20.75
N ARG A 172 8.33 2.67 21.15
CA ARG A 172 8.75 3.89 20.47
C ARG A 172 10.28 4.00 20.41
N THR A 173 10.95 3.78 21.54
CA THR A 173 12.41 3.79 21.63
C THR A 173 13.04 2.72 20.74
N LEU A 174 12.50 1.50 20.77
CA LEU A 174 12.94 0.40 19.91
C LEU A 174 12.75 0.71 18.42
N ASN A 175 11.60 1.27 18.03
CA ASN A 175 11.32 1.62 16.64
C ASN A 175 12.27 2.71 16.14
N ALA A 176 12.53 3.74 16.95
CA ALA A 176 13.46 4.81 16.62
C ALA A 176 14.91 4.33 16.48
N THR A 177 15.35 3.43 17.36
CA THR A 177 16.75 2.95 17.40
C THR A 177 17.04 1.88 16.35
N LEU A 178 16.14 0.91 16.18
CA LEU A 178 16.34 -0.25 15.31
C LEU A 178 15.63 -0.12 13.95
N ARG A 179 14.84 0.95 13.75
CA ARG A 179 14.02 1.17 12.53
C ARG A 179 13.14 -0.04 12.19
N LEU A 180 12.48 -0.62 13.20
CA LEU A 180 11.68 -1.85 13.04
C LEU A 180 10.57 -1.70 12.00
N GLY A 181 9.84 -0.59 12.02
CA GLY A 181 8.81 -0.27 11.03
C GLY A 181 9.35 -0.26 9.61
N HIS A 182 10.52 0.34 9.41
CA HIS A 182 11.20 0.36 8.11
C HIS A 182 11.61 -1.04 7.65
N LEU A 183 12.13 -1.89 8.54
CA LEU A 183 12.47 -3.28 8.23
C LEU A 183 11.22 -4.06 7.78
N LEU A 184 10.10 -3.88 8.48
CA LEU A 184 8.83 -4.50 8.13
C LEU A 184 8.27 -3.98 6.79
N CYS A 185 8.43 -2.69 6.48
CA CYS A 185 8.03 -2.11 5.19
C CYS A 185 8.82 -2.68 4.01
N ARG A 186 10.03 -3.21 4.23
CA ARG A 186 10.83 -3.86 3.17
C ARG A 186 10.29 -5.23 2.76
N SER A 187 9.43 -5.83 3.58
CA SER A 187 8.91 -7.17 3.33
C SER A 187 8.01 -7.18 2.11
N ARG A 188 8.36 -8.01 1.12
CA ARG A 188 7.53 -8.29 -0.06
C ARG A 188 6.74 -9.59 0.05
N GLN A 189 7.12 -10.43 1.01
CA GLN A 189 6.45 -11.69 1.29
C GLN A 189 6.44 -11.86 2.81
N PRO A 190 5.33 -11.59 3.51
CA PRO A 190 4.10 -10.95 3.03
C PRO A 190 4.22 -9.41 2.99
N GLU A 191 3.33 -8.76 2.24
CA GLU A 191 3.30 -7.29 2.07
C GLU A 191 2.52 -6.59 3.19
N PHE A 192 3.13 -6.44 4.37
CA PHE A 192 2.48 -5.85 5.55
C PHE A 192 1.94 -4.44 5.29
N LEU A 193 2.74 -3.57 4.67
CA LEU A 193 2.37 -2.17 4.44
C LEU A 193 1.15 -2.06 3.52
N LEU A 194 1.10 -2.82 2.42
CA LEU A 194 -0.05 -2.80 1.51
C LEU A 194 -1.30 -3.39 2.17
N GLU A 195 -1.15 -4.43 2.99
CA GLU A 195 -2.28 -4.98 3.73
C GLU A 195 -2.86 -3.97 4.73
N ILE A 196 -2.01 -3.20 5.43
CA ILE A 196 -2.46 -2.09 6.28
C ILE A 196 -3.21 -1.04 5.45
N LEU A 197 -2.65 -0.62 4.32
CA LEU A 197 -3.28 0.38 3.45
C LEU A 197 -4.63 -0.09 2.90
N ARG A 198 -4.75 -1.36 2.50
CA ARG A 198 -5.99 -1.97 2.03
C ARG A 198 -7.04 -2.04 3.14
N ARG A 199 -6.66 -2.34 4.37
CA ARG A 199 -7.56 -2.36 5.54
C ARG A 199 -8.02 -0.97 5.96
N GLN A 200 -7.16 0.03 5.80
CA GLN A 200 -7.43 1.42 6.19
C GLN A 200 -8.04 2.28 5.06
N ARG A 201 -8.59 1.66 4.00
CA ARG A 201 -9.04 2.33 2.77
C ARG A 201 -10.08 3.47 2.96
N ASN A 202 -10.81 3.48 4.08
CA ASN A 202 -11.92 4.43 4.30
C ASN A 202 -11.65 5.45 5.44
N ALA A 203 -10.45 5.47 6.02
CA ALA A 203 -10.12 6.43 7.07
C ALA A 203 -9.56 7.70 6.42
N GLN A 204 -10.30 8.79 6.54
CA GLN A 204 -9.90 10.13 6.11
C GLN A 204 -8.45 10.41 6.51
N SER A 205 -7.64 10.74 5.50
CA SER A 205 -6.21 11.03 5.53
C SER A 205 -5.34 9.98 6.25
N LYS A 206 -4.25 9.58 5.59
CA LYS A 206 -3.20 8.75 6.21
C LYS A 206 -2.05 9.67 6.62
N PRO A 207 -2.17 10.52 7.66
CA PRO A 207 -1.12 11.49 8.01
C PRO A 207 0.20 10.78 8.36
N TRP A 208 0.09 9.57 8.90
CA TRP A 208 1.23 8.70 9.17
C TRP A 208 2.03 8.30 7.92
N LEU A 209 1.39 8.28 6.74
CA LEU A 209 2.08 7.97 5.50
C LEU A 209 3.10 9.06 5.18
N ALA A 210 2.75 10.34 5.41
CA ALA A 210 3.68 11.45 5.28
C ALA A 210 4.86 11.34 6.25
N ASP A 211 4.60 10.99 7.51
CA ASP A 211 5.65 10.76 8.51
C ASP A 211 6.54 9.57 8.14
N LEU A 212 5.98 8.50 7.57
CA LEU A 212 6.73 7.36 7.04
C LEU A 212 7.63 7.79 5.88
N PHE A 213 7.18 8.71 5.03
CA PHE A 213 7.97 9.27 3.94
C PHE A 213 9.08 10.20 4.42
N GLU A 214 8.79 11.09 5.37
CA GLU A 214 9.77 12.00 5.96
C GLU A 214 10.86 11.26 6.74
N SER A 215 10.52 10.17 7.42
CA SER A 215 11.46 9.37 8.22
C SER A 215 12.36 8.45 7.39
N ASN A 216 12.03 8.20 6.12
CA ASN A 216 12.70 7.24 5.23
C ASN A 216 13.54 7.90 4.14
N GLU A 217 14.44 8.82 4.50
CA GLU A 217 15.35 9.47 3.55
C GLU A 217 16.12 8.45 2.70
N GLY A 218 15.80 8.40 1.39
CA GLY A 218 16.48 7.55 0.41
C GLY A 218 15.90 6.15 0.21
N ALA A 219 14.74 5.81 0.80
CA ALA A 219 14.15 4.48 0.69
C ALA A 219 12.93 4.38 -0.24
N TRP A 220 12.82 5.25 -1.26
CA TRP A 220 11.73 5.19 -2.26
C TRP A 220 11.62 3.81 -2.91
N ASN A 221 12.76 3.20 -3.24
CA ASN A 221 12.84 1.88 -3.86
C ASN A 221 12.33 0.73 -2.94
N VAL A 222 12.20 1.01 -1.65
CA VAL A 222 11.80 0.02 -0.63
C VAL A 222 10.29 0.03 -0.43
N LEU A 223 9.63 1.16 -0.69
CA LEU A 223 8.19 1.27 -0.52
C LEU A 223 7.46 0.69 -1.74
N PRO A 224 6.28 0.08 -1.57
CA PRO A 224 5.42 -0.31 -2.67
C PRO A 224 5.03 0.92 -3.51
N VAL A 225 4.97 0.74 -4.83
CA VAL A 225 4.65 1.82 -5.77
C VAL A 225 3.25 2.39 -5.52
N GLN A 226 2.31 1.55 -5.09
CA GLN A 226 0.99 2.01 -4.67
C GLN A 226 1.04 3.02 -3.52
N CYS A 227 1.92 2.85 -2.53
CA CYS A 227 2.08 3.82 -1.44
C CYS A 227 2.63 5.16 -1.94
N LEU A 228 3.57 5.10 -2.89
CA LEU A 228 4.15 6.29 -3.53
C LEU A 228 3.08 7.07 -4.29
N CYS A 229 2.22 6.38 -5.03
CA CYS A 229 1.11 6.99 -5.76
C CYS A 229 0.03 7.55 -4.82
N GLU A 230 -0.39 6.81 -3.78
CA GLU A 230 -1.36 7.28 -2.79
C GLU A 230 -0.89 8.54 -2.07
N PHE A 231 0.40 8.63 -1.72
CA PHE A 231 0.98 9.82 -1.11
C PHE A 231 0.96 11.03 -2.04
N LEU A 232 1.36 10.85 -3.31
CA LEU A 232 1.33 11.94 -4.30
C LEU A 232 -0.08 12.47 -4.53
N LEU A 233 -1.08 11.59 -4.57
CA LEU A 233 -2.48 11.97 -4.77
C LEU A 233 -3.03 12.74 -3.57
N HIS A 234 -2.69 12.33 -2.34
CA HIS A 234 -3.10 13.06 -1.14
C HIS A 234 -2.42 14.43 -1.01
N GLU A 235 -1.13 14.56 -1.30
CA GLU A 235 -0.47 15.88 -1.28
C GLU A 235 -1.05 16.83 -2.33
N ALA A 236 -1.39 16.32 -3.53
CA ALA A 236 -2.00 17.13 -4.57
C ALA A 236 -3.39 17.65 -4.16
N ALA A 237 -4.16 16.86 -3.40
CA ALA A 237 -5.44 17.29 -2.83
C ALA A 237 -5.25 18.36 -1.74
N ASP A 238 -4.24 18.21 -0.88
CA ASP A 238 -3.94 19.18 0.18
C ASP A 238 -3.45 20.53 -0.38
N ASP A 239 -2.59 20.54 -1.42
CA ASP A 239 -2.10 21.77 -2.06
C ASP A 239 -3.23 22.62 -2.67
N LEU A 240 -4.36 22.01 -3.04
CA LEU A 240 -5.56 22.72 -3.49
C LEU A 240 -6.31 23.41 -2.34
N SER A 241 -6.23 22.87 -1.12
CA SER A 241 -6.91 23.40 0.08
C SER A 241 -6.18 24.58 0.72
N VAL A 242 -4.85 24.67 0.56
CA VAL A 242 -3.99 25.67 1.22
C VAL A 242 -3.98 27.02 0.48
N ASN A 243 -4.64 27.14 -0.68
CA ASN A 243 -4.80 28.42 -1.37
C ASN A 243 -5.77 29.39 -0.67
N ASP A 244 -6.55 28.91 0.30
CA ASP A 244 -7.33 29.75 1.20
C ASP A 244 -6.66 29.83 2.57
N LEU A 245 -5.85 30.89 2.76
CA LEU A 245 -5.57 31.64 4.00
C LEU A 245 -4.12 32.16 3.96
N MET A 246 -3.99 33.42 3.58
CA MET A 246 -2.84 34.25 3.95
C MET A 246 -2.69 34.23 5.49
N ASP A 247 -1.68 33.56 6.04
CA ASP A 247 -1.09 34.00 7.31
C ASP A 247 0.37 33.56 7.50
N ASP A 248 1.10 34.44 8.16
CA ASP A 248 2.54 34.57 8.28
C ASP A 248 3.23 33.48 9.13
N SER A 249 4.32 32.89 8.62
CA SER A 249 5.44 32.38 9.43
C SER A 249 6.65 31.97 8.57
N LYS A 250 7.76 32.72 8.67
CA LYS A 250 9.04 32.44 7.97
C LYS A 250 9.64 31.05 8.23
N GLN A 251 9.19 30.31 9.25
CA GLN A 251 9.61 28.92 9.52
C GLN A 251 8.89 27.86 8.67
N GLN A 252 7.67 28.13 8.19
CA GLN A 252 6.94 27.18 7.31
C GLN A 252 7.48 27.17 5.87
N PHE A 253 8.05 28.28 5.40
CA PHE A 253 8.66 28.39 4.08
C PHE A 253 9.82 27.39 3.85
N GLY A 254 10.61 27.10 4.89
CA GLY A 254 11.71 26.14 4.81
C GLY A 254 11.23 24.69 4.64
N LYS A 255 10.27 24.28 5.47
CA LYS A 255 9.67 22.93 5.41
C LYS A 255 8.88 22.71 4.12
N GLY A 256 8.15 23.71 3.64
CA GLY A 256 7.42 23.62 2.37
C GLY A 256 8.34 23.45 1.16
N LYS A 257 9.51 24.12 1.16
CA LYS A 257 10.50 23.99 0.09
C LYS A 257 11.19 22.63 0.09
N GLU A 258 11.49 22.09 1.26
CA GLU A 258 12.06 20.74 1.41
C GLU A 258 11.06 19.65 0.98
N ARG A 259 9.79 19.78 1.37
CA ARG A 259 8.70 18.90 0.92
C ARG A 259 8.54 18.92 -0.59
N ARG A 260 8.50 20.10 -1.22
CA ARG A 260 8.45 20.23 -2.69
C ARG A 260 9.65 19.60 -3.38
N HIS A 261 10.85 19.67 -2.79
CA HIS A 261 12.03 19.02 -3.36
C HIS A 261 11.95 17.49 -3.27
N LYS A 262 11.49 16.94 -2.14
CA LYS A 262 11.25 15.50 -1.97
C LYS A 262 10.13 15.01 -2.92
N HIS A 263 9.08 15.79 -3.09
CA HIS A 263 8.02 15.55 -4.07
C HIS A 263 8.56 15.51 -5.51
N GLN A 264 9.39 16.49 -5.92
CA GLN A 264 10.02 16.50 -7.24
C GLN A 264 10.91 15.26 -7.46
N GLN A 265 11.64 14.82 -6.44
CA GLN A 265 12.44 13.59 -6.51
C GLN A 265 11.55 12.34 -6.66
N LEU A 266 10.42 12.29 -5.95
CA LEU A 266 9.46 11.19 -6.05
C LEU A 266 8.81 11.12 -7.44
N VAL A 267 8.36 12.25 -7.98
CA VAL A 267 7.84 12.34 -9.35
C VAL A 267 8.91 11.91 -10.35
N GLN A 268 10.17 12.33 -10.16
CA GLN A 268 11.26 11.90 -11.03
C GLN A 268 11.51 10.38 -10.93
N HIS A 269 11.42 9.81 -9.73
CA HIS A 269 11.56 8.38 -9.51
C HIS A 269 10.44 7.58 -10.23
N LEU A 270 9.17 7.98 -10.07
CA LEU A 270 8.06 7.34 -10.78
C LEU A 270 8.16 7.54 -12.30
N ARG A 271 8.63 8.69 -12.78
CA ARG A 271 8.91 8.91 -14.20
C ARG A 271 9.97 7.95 -14.72
N LEU A 272 11.07 7.76 -13.98
CA LEU A 272 12.09 6.79 -14.35
C LEU A 272 11.53 5.37 -14.35
N LEU A 273 10.68 5.02 -13.38
CA LEU A 273 10.01 3.72 -13.33
C LEU A 273 9.13 3.47 -14.57
N LEU A 274 8.46 4.51 -15.09
CA LEU A 274 7.61 4.42 -16.27
C LEU A 274 8.39 4.48 -17.60
N ILE A 275 9.56 5.14 -17.64
CA ILE A 275 10.31 5.40 -18.87
C ILE A 275 11.43 4.38 -19.09
N ASP A 276 12.00 3.79 -18.03
CA ASP A 276 13.10 2.83 -18.13
C ASP A 276 12.61 1.48 -18.71
N PRO A 277 13.06 1.09 -19.92
CA PRO A 277 12.62 -0.14 -20.59
C PRO A 277 13.08 -1.42 -19.90
N ASN A 278 13.99 -1.34 -18.93
CA ASN A 278 14.48 -2.49 -18.18
C ASN A 278 13.64 -2.81 -16.93
N GLN A 279 12.61 -2.01 -16.63
CA GLN A 279 11.75 -2.24 -15.47
C GLN A 279 10.74 -3.36 -15.71
N LEU A 280 10.26 -3.95 -14.62
CA LEU A 280 9.21 -4.97 -14.70
C LEU A 280 7.86 -4.32 -15.07
N PRO A 281 7.08 -4.89 -16.01
CA PRO A 281 5.77 -4.37 -16.40
C PRO A 281 4.78 -4.26 -15.24
N GLU A 282 4.94 -5.08 -14.21
CA GLU A 282 4.09 -5.12 -13.02
C GLU A 282 4.15 -3.80 -12.23
N ALA A 283 5.34 -3.26 -11.99
CA ALA A 283 5.50 -2.00 -11.27
C ALA A 283 4.86 -0.82 -12.02
N CYS A 284 4.99 -0.80 -13.36
CA CYS A 284 4.31 0.18 -14.21
C CYS A 284 2.78 0.05 -14.10
N ARG A 285 2.28 -1.19 -14.17
CA ARG A 285 0.84 -1.47 -14.07
C ARG A 285 0.29 -1.06 -12.70
N GLU A 286 1.00 -1.36 -11.62
CA GLU A 286 0.61 -0.96 -10.27
C GLU A 286 0.56 0.57 -10.12
N ALA A 287 1.62 1.28 -10.51
CA ALA A 287 1.68 2.74 -10.48
C ALA A 287 0.46 3.36 -11.17
N LEU A 288 0.22 2.93 -12.40
CA LEU A 288 -0.83 3.48 -13.24
C LEU A 288 -2.22 3.04 -12.77
N SER A 289 -2.37 1.83 -12.23
CA SER A 289 -3.64 1.37 -11.66
C SER A 289 -4.11 2.26 -10.51
N VAL A 290 -3.20 2.73 -9.66
CA VAL A 290 -3.55 3.59 -8.52
C VAL A 290 -3.92 4.99 -8.98
N VAL A 291 -3.17 5.55 -9.93
CA VAL A 291 -3.46 6.86 -10.53
C VAL A 291 -4.79 6.84 -11.28
N LEU A 292 -5.13 5.73 -11.95
CA LEU A 292 -6.38 5.60 -12.72
C LEU A 292 -7.58 5.14 -11.89
N ALA A 293 -7.35 4.48 -10.75
CA ALA A 293 -8.40 4.01 -9.86
C ALA A 293 -8.93 5.10 -8.91
N VAL A 294 -8.53 6.37 -9.10
CA VAL A 294 -9.13 7.51 -8.38
C VAL A 294 -10.63 7.49 -8.67
N LYS A 295 -11.40 7.10 -7.64
CA LYS A 295 -12.86 7.13 -7.66
C LYS A 295 -13.30 8.50 -7.17
N ASP A 296 -14.40 8.98 -7.73
CA ASP A 296 -14.98 10.32 -7.56
C ASP A 296 -15.24 10.79 -6.11
N ASP A 297 -15.06 9.94 -5.10
CA ASP A 297 -15.41 10.27 -3.71
C ASP A 297 -14.43 11.27 -3.03
N ASP A 298 -13.19 11.43 -3.53
CA ASP A 298 -12.18 12.31 -2.92
C ASP A 298 -11.96 13.64 -3.68
N ILE A 299 -12.56 13.83 -4.85
CA ILE A 299 -12.52 15.11 -5.56
C ILE A 299 -13.68 15.95 -5.04
N THR A 300 -13.46 16.67 -3.94
CA THR A 300 -14.31 17.83 -3.64
C THR A 300 -14.30 18.71 -4.87
N MET A 301 -15.47 18.85 -5.50
CA MET A 301 -15.75 19.74 -6.62
C MET A 301 -15.38 21.18 -6.23
N SER A 302 -14.10 21.54 -6.32
CA SER A 302 -13.71 22.91 -6.54
C SER A 302 -13.54 23.04 -8.04
N ASP A 303 -14.35 23.92 -8.63
CA ASP A 303 -14.12 24.47 -9.97
C ASP A 303 -12.67 24.97 -9.99
N GLY A 304 -11.75 24.13 -10.45
CA GLY A 304 -10.43 24.54 -10.81
C GLY A 304 -10.63 25.56 -11.92
N ALA A 305 -10.58 26.84 -11.55
CA ALA A 305 -10.73 27.96 -12.45
C ALA A 305 -9.81 27.73 -13.64
N CYS A 306 -10.39 27.25 -14.74
CA CYS A 306 -9.73 27.14 -16.00
C CYS A 306 -9.33 28.57 -16.34
N SER A 307 -8.03 28.83 -16.32
CA SER A 307 -7.53 30.04 -16.95
C SER A 307 -8.07 30.01 -18.37
N GLU A 308 -8.88 31.01 -18.72
CA GLU A 308 -9.33 31.26 -20.08
C GLU A 308 -8.10 31.62 -20.93
N GLY A 309 -7.28 30.61 -21.22
CA GLY A 309 -6.14 30.64 -22.07
C GLY A 309 -6.57 30.14 -23.44
N ILE A 310 -6.45 31.02 -24.42
CA ILE A 310 -6.62 30.80 -25.85
C ILE A 310 -6.14 29.40 -26.25
N GLY A 311 -7.02 28.65 -26.91
CA GLY A 311 -6.85 27.25 -27.27
C GLY A 311 -5.44 26.93 -27.78
N ASP A 312 -4.76 26.07 -27.03
CA ASP A 312 -3.52 25.48 -27.44
C ASP A 312 -3.60 23.97 -27.19
N ASP A 313 -3.23 23.18 -28.20
CA ASP A 313 -3.21 21.70 -28.20
C ASP A 313 -2.29 21.13 -27.06
N SER A 314 -1.63 22.01 -26.31
CA SER A 314 -0.64 21.73 -25.27
C SER A 314 -1.24 21.12 -23.99
N GLN A 315 -2.47 21.45 -23.59
CA GLN A 315 -3.05 20.98 -22.32
C GLN A 315 -3.22 19.45 -22.27
N PHE A 316 -3.65 18.81 -23.36
CA PHE A 316 -3.86 17.36 -23.45
C PHE A 316 -2.79 16.66 -24.29
N SER A 317 -1.70 17.35 -24.63
CA SER A 317 -0.58 16.82 -25.41
C SER A 317 0.07 15.60 -24.76
N TRP A 318 0.07 15.54 -23.42
CA TRP A 318 0.60 14.40 -22.67
C TRP A 318 -0.13 13.10 -23.00
N LEU A 319 -1.45 13.14 -23.18
CA LEU A 319 -2.26 11.95 -23.47
C LEU A 319 -1.97 11.41 -24.87
N VAL A 320 -1.87 12.31 -25.85
CA VAL A 320 -1.73 11.94 -27.27
C VAL A 320 -0.26 11.67 -27.66
N HIS A 321 0.70 12.37 -27.05
CA HIS A 321 2.11 12.31 -27.46
C HIS A 321 3.04 11.69 -26.44
N GLN A 322 2.79 11.82 -25.13
CA GLN A 322 3.72 11.33 -24.10
C GLN A 322 3.33 9.92 -23.64
N LEU A 323 2.03 9.65 -23.46
CA LEU A 323 1.56 8.34 -23.01
C LEU A 323 1.92 7.20 -23.99
N PRO A 324 1.84 7.38 -25.33
CA PRO A 324 2.24 6.33 -26.27
C PRO A 324 3.74 5.99 -26.25
N THR A 325 4.58 6.86 -25.67
CA THR A 325 6.04 6.66 -25.63
C THR A 325 6.51 5.77 -24.48
N ILE A 326 5.60 5.33 -23.61
CA ILE A 326 5.91 4.46 -22.48
C ILE A 326 6.25 3.04 -22.99
N PRO A 327 7.44 2.49 -22.68
CA PRO A 327 7.90 1.19 -23.20
C PRO A 327 6.95 0.02 -22.92
N HIS A 328 6.28 0.03 -21.77
CA HIS A 328 5.38 -1.04 -21.33
C HIS A 328 3.90 -0.75 -21.57
N LEU A 329 3.57 0.18 -22.48
CA LEU A 329 2.19 0.59 -22.75
C LEU A 329 1.28 -0.60 -23.09
N VAL A 330 1.77 -1.60 -23.83
CA VAL A 330 0.98 -2.80 -24.19
C VAL A 330 0.39 -3.49 -22.96
N ALA A 331 1.13 -3.56 -21.86
CA ALA A 331 0.67 -4.22 -20.63
C ALA A 331 -0.41 -3.43 -19.87
N VAL A 332 -0.44 -2.10 -20.05
CA VAL A 332 -1.34 -1.20 -19.31
C VAL A 332 -2.48 -0.67 -20.20
N ARG A 333 -2.36 -0.81 -21.52
CA ARG A 333 -3.29 -0.33 -22.54
C ARG A 333 -4.76 -0.67 -22.23
N PRO A 334 -5.14 -1.91 -21.85
CA PRO A 334 -6.54 -2.21 -21.54
C PRO A 334 -7.10 -1.39 -20.38
N ALA A 335 -6.30 -1.18 -19.32
CA ALA A 335 -6.72 -0.40 -18.16
C ALA A 335 -6.91 1.09 -18.51
N TRP A 336 -6.04 1.65 -19.36
CA TRP A 336 -6.18 3.02 -19.85
C TRP A 336 -7.40 3.20 -20.76
N ILE A 337 -7.64 2.25 -21.68
CA ILE A 337 -8.82 2.28 -22.54
C ILE A 337 -10.08 2.26 -21.69
N ALA A 338 -10.16 1.36 -20.70
CA ALA A 338 -11.31 1.30 -19.79
C ALA A 338 -11.52 2.60 -19.00
N ALA A 339 -10.45 3.18 -18.44
CA ALA A 339 -10.54 4.43 -17.69
C ALA A 339 -10.96 5.61 -18.58
N LEU A 340 -10.40 5.72 -19.79
CA LEU A 340 -10.76 6.77 -20.74
C LEU A 340 -12.19 6.60 -21.26
N ARG A 341 -12.67 5.37 -21.46
CA ARG A 341 -14.07 5.09 -21.82
C ARG A 341 -15.01 5.56 -20.71
N ALA A 342 -14.71 5.24 -19.46
CA ALA A 342 -15.49 5.72 -18.32
C ALA A 342 -15.49 7.25 -18.22
N ALA A 343 -14.32 7.90 -18.35
CA ALA A 343 -14.20 9.36 -18.35
C ALA A 343 -14.96 10.00 -19.53
N PHE A 344 -14.88 9.42 -20.72
CA PHE A 344 -15.56 9.89 -21.93
C PHE A 344 -17.08 9.99 -21.75
N LEU A 345 -17.70 9.07 -21.02
CA LEU A 345 -19.15 9.09 -20.76
C LEU A 345 -19.58 10.30 -19.91
N ILE A 346 -18.74 10.77 -18.98
CA ILE A 346 -19.10 11.82 -18.01
C ILE A 346 -18.45 13.19 -18.28
N GLU A 347 -17.33 13.25 -19.02
CA GLU A 347 -16.49 14.45 -19.21
C GLU A 347 -17.23 15.61 -19.87
N THR A 348 -17.19 16.81 -19.29
CA THR A 348 -17.93 17.99 -19.78
C THR A 348 -17.11 18.90 -20.69
N GLN A 349 -15.78 18.81 -20.67
CA GLN A 349 -14.89 19.67 -21.47
C GLN A 349 -14.70 19.15 -22.91
N PRO A 350 -15.08 19.92 -23.96
CA PRO A 350 -14.94 19.46 -25.35
C PRO A 350 -13.48 19.17 -25.76
N LEU A 351 -12.50 19.95 -25.28
CA LEU A 351 -11.09 19.73 -25.62
C LEU A 351 -10.57 18.41 -25.05
N ALA A 352 -10.99 18.02 -23.84
CA ALA A 352 -10.66 16.74 -23.22
C ALA A 352 -11.25 15.58 -24.03
N VAL A 353 -12.55 15.67 -24.38
CA VAL A 353 -13.23 14.66 -25.18
C VAL A 353 -12.58 14.49 -26.56
N ALA A 354 -12.18 15.58 -27.21
CA ALA A 354 -11.43 15.52 -28.47
C ALA A 354 -10.08 14.79 -28.32
N ALA A 355 -9.37 15.01 -27.21
CA ALA A 355 -8.11 14.31 -26.92
C ALA A 355 -8.33 12.82 -26.62
N TYR A 356 -9.40 12.46 -25.90
CA TYR A 356 -9.77 11.07 -25.63
C TYR A 356 -10.04 10.31 -26.93
N LEU A 357 -10.82 10.90 -27.84
CA LEU A 357 -11.12 10.31 -29.15
C LEU A 357 -9.86 10.10 -30.00
N ARG A 358 -8.92 11.05 -29.99
CA ARG A 358 -7.62 10.93 -30.68
C ARG A 358 -6.74 9.82 -30.10
N PHE A 359 -6.77 9.63 -28.78
CA PHE A 359 -6.02 8.56 -28.14
C PHE A 359 -6.66 7.20 -28.41
N LEU A 360 -7.98 7.09 -28.23
CA LEU A 360 -8.72 5.85 -28.49
C LEU A 360 -8.60 5.40 -29.96
N SER A 361 -8.60 6.32 -30.92
CA SER A 361 -8.42 6.00 -32.34
C SER A 361 -7.04 5.47 -32.70
N THR A 362 -6.03 5.64 -31.84
CA THR A 362 -4.69 5.06 -32.07
C THR A 362 -4.47 3.77 -31.27
N CYS A 363 -5.01 3.67 -30.05
CA CYS A 363 -4.75 2.54 -29.16
C CYS A 363 -5.83 1.44 -29.17
N ALA A 364 -7.10 1.77 -29.37
CA ALA A 364 -8.20 0.79 -29.25
C ALA A 364 -8.41 -0.07 -30.51
N LEU A 365 -7.71 0.24 -31.61
CA LEU A 365 -7.84 -0.50 -32.87
C LEU A 365 -7.27 -1.92 -32.81
N GLU A 366 -6.32 -2.17 -31.90
CA GLU A 366 -5.66 -3.47 -31.73
C GLU A 366 -6.43 -4.42 -30.78
N GLU A 367 -7.44 -3.92 -30.07
CA GLU A 367 -8.20 -4.71 -29.07
C GLU A 367 -9.15 -5.76 -29.68
N PRO A 368 -9.58 -6.77 -28.89
CA PRO A 368 -10.60 -7.74 -29.28
C PRO A 368 -11.89 -7.10 -29.79
N ILE A 369 -12.64 -7.85 -30.61
CA ILE A 369 -13.89 -7.34 -31.20
C ILE A 369 -14.94 -6.94 -30.15
N GLN A 370 -14.97 -7.62 -28.99
CA GLN A 370 -15.88 -7.30 -27.89
C GLN A 370 -15.62 -5.90 -27.33
N ASP A 371 -14.36 -5.57 -27.01
CA ASP A 371 -13.99 -4.26 -26.46
C ASP A 371 -14.24 -3.12 -27.46
N GLN A 372 -14.11 -3.41 -28.76
CA GLN A 372 -14.44 -2.46 -29.82
C GLN A 372 -15.94 -2.27 -30.00
N ALA A 373 -16.74 -3.31 -29.79
CA ALA A 373 -18.20 -3.21 -29.77
C ALA A 373 -18.65 -2.33 -28.60
N ASP A 374 -18.10 -2.56 -27.40
CA ASP A 374 -18.44 -1.77 -26.22
C ASP A 374 -17.99 -0.31 -26.38
N LEU A 375 -16.80 -0.04 -26.92
CA LEU A 375 -16.37 1.32 -27.26
C LEU A 375 -17.32 1.98 -28.28
N SER A 376 -17.75 1.24 -29.29
CA SER A 376 -18.69 1.75 -30.30
C SER A 376 -20.05 2.10 -29.70
N LEU A 377 -20.49 1.33 -28.69
CA LEU A 377 -21.69 1.61 -27.92
C LEU A 377 -21.54 2.90 -27.10
N ASP A 378 -20.43 3.07 -26.39
CA ASP A 378 -20.14 4.30 -25.62
C ASP A 378 -20.12 5.54 -26.52
N LEU A 379 -19.47 5.45 -27.69
CA LEU A 379 -19.47 6.51 -28.70
C LEU A 379 -20.89 6.87 -29.14
N ALA A 380 -21.73 5.86 -29.43
CA ALA A 380 -23.11 6.07 -29.83
C ALA A 380 -23.93 6.72 -28.71
N GLN A 381 -23.74 6.29 -27.46
CA GLN A 381 -24.40 6.86 -26.30
C GLN A 381 -24.08 8.35 -26.15
N VAL A 382 -22.80 8.74 -26.19
CA VAL A 382 -22.41 10.16 -26.08
C VAL A 382 -22.95 10.99 -27.25
N ILE A 383 -22.98 10.43 -28.46
CA ILE A 383 -23.57 11.11 -29.63
C ILE A 383 -25.05 11.43 -29.42
N VAL A 384 -25.82 10.48 -28.85
CA VAL A 384 -27.27 10.61 -28.66
C VAL A 384 -27.61 11.44 -27.43
N GLU A 385 -26.99 11.14 -26.30
CA GLU A 385 -27.35 11.71 -24.99
C GLU A 385 -26.71 13.09 -24.75
N ARG A 386 -25.57 13.38 -25.40
CA ARG A 386 -24.75 14.58 -25.14
C ARG A 386 -24.58 15.44 -26.39
N SER A 387 -25.69 15.69 -27.08
CA SER A 387 -25.74 16.39 -28.37
C SER A 387 -25.15 17.80 -28.35
N SER A 388 -25.24 18.52 -27.23
CA SER A 388 -24.63 19.85 -27.06
C SER A 388 -23.10 19.81 -27.08
N LEU A 389 -22.51 18.81 -26.44
CA LEU A 389 -21.06 18.60 -26.42
C LEU A 389 -20.55 18.20 -27.82
N ILE A 390 -21.30 17.33 -28.50
CA ILE A 390 -20.96 16.89 -29.86
C ILE A 390 -21.06 18.03 -30.87
N ALA A 391 -22.05 18.92 -30.72
CA ALA A 391 -22.17 20.12 -31.54
C ALA A 391 -20.99 21.09 -31.36
N ALA A 392 -20.37 21.11 -30.18
CA ALA A 392 -19.16 21.90 -29.93
C ALA A 392 -17.88 21.23 -30.49
N LEU A 393 -17.86 19.91 -30.61
CA LEU A 393 -16.73 19.11 -31.08
C LEU A 393 -16.61 19.02 -32.61
N LEU A 394 -17.74 18.88 -33.30
CA LEU A 394 -17.77 18.57 -34.72
C LEU A 394 -17.73 19.84 -35.60
N PRO A 395 -17.26 19.72 -36.86
CA PRO A 395 -17.21 20.85 -37.78
C PRO A 395 -18.62 21.39 -38.06
N ALA A 396 -18.88 22.62 -37.61
CA ALA A 396 -20.10 23.36 -37.89
C ALA A 396 -19.80 24.53 -38.85
N PRO A 397 -20.80 25.07 -39.57
CA PRO A 397 -20.59 26.26 -40.42
C PRO A 397 -19.99 27.46 -39.66
N SER A 398 -20.19 27.53 -38.34
CA SER A 398 -19.64 28.51 -37.41
C SER A 398 -18.24 28.17 -36.84
N ASN A 399 -17.79 26.91 -36.90
CA ASN A 399 -16.56 26.42 -36.25
C ASN A 399 -15.78 25.47 -37.19
N LYS A 400 -14.98 26.05 -38.09
CA LYS A 400 -14.12 25.31 -39.05
C LYS A 400 -12.68 25.21 -38.55
N THR A 401 -12.49 24.67 -37.35
CA THR A 401 -11.14 24.43 -36.83
C THR A 401 -10.57 23.12 -37.37
N LEU A 402 -9.27 23.07 -37.62
CA LEU A 402 -8.55 21.85 -38.00
C LEU A 402 -8.74 20.75 -36.94
N GLN A 403 -8.87 21.15 -35.68
CA GLN A 403 -9.12 20.25 -34.56
C GLN A 403 -10.48 19.54 -34.67
N ALA A 404 -11.57 20.26 -34.97
CA ALA A 404 -12.88 19.66 -35.16
C ALA A 404 -12.90 18.64 -36.32
N ALA A 405 -12.18 18.94 -37.42
CA ALA A 405 -12.06 18.02 -38.55
C ALA A 405 -11.31 16.72 -38.16
N LYS A 406 -10.19 16.84 -37.43
CA LYS A 406 -9.45 15.69 -36.90
C LYS A 406 -10.28 14.86 -35.90
N THR A 407 -11.08 15.50 -35.06
CA THR A 407 -11.95 14.80 -34.10
C THR A 407 -13.02 13.99 -34.83
N LEU A 408 -13.64 14.57 -35.87
CA LEU A 408 -14.59 13.85 -36.72
C LEU A 408 -13.93 12.65 -37.41
N GLU A 409 -12.71 12.83 -37.94
CA GLU A 409 -11.95 11.75 -38.56
C GLU A 409 -11.68 10.60 -37.58
N CYS A 410 -11.25 10.90 -36.35
CA CYS A 410 -11.02 9.89 -35.30
C CYS A 410 -12.31 9.13 -34.95
N LEU A 411 -13.43 9.83 -34.83
CA LEU A 411 -14.73 9.24 -34.53
C LEU A 411 -15.17 8.29 -35.66
N LEU A 412 -15.05 8.72 -36.92
CA LEU A 412 -15.36 7.89 -38.07
C LEU A 412 -14.44 6.67 -38.17
N GLN A 413 -13.15 6.84 -37.88
CA GLN A 413 -12.17 5.76 -37.92
C GLN A 413 -12.52 4.65 -36.90
N LEU A 414 -12.93 5.02 -35.69
CA LEU A 414 -13.34 4.07 -34.65
C LEU A 414 -14.55 3.22 -35.10
N PHE A 415 -15.62 3.88 -35.57
CA PHE A 415 -16.80 3.16 -36.09
C PHE A 415 -16.47 2.32 -37.32
N TRP A 416 -15.69 2.86 -38.25
CA TRP A 416 -15.30 2.15 -39.47
C TRP A 416 -14.51 0.88 -39.16
N HIS A 417 -13.57 0.96 -38.22
CA HIS A 417 -12.74 -0.18 -37.84
C HIS A 417 -13.55 -1.29 -37.17
N TYR A 418 -14.47 -0.93 -36.27
CA TYR A 418 -15.40 -1.88 -35.68
C TYR A 418 -16.27 -2.56 -36.76
N LEU A 419 -16.88 -1.78 -37.66
CA LEU A 419 -17.71 -2.31 -38.75
C LEU A 419 -16.90 -3.19 -39.72
N HIS A 420 -15.62 -2.89 -39.95
CA HIS A 420 -14.75 -3.71 -40.77
C HIS A 420 -14.47 -5.05 -40.10
N LYS A 421 -14.03 -5.06 -38.84
CA LYS A 421 -13.78 -6.28 -38.06
C LYS A 421 -15.04 -7.12 -37.87
N ALA A 422 -16.20 -6.51 -37.65
CA ALA A 422 -17.47 -7.21 -37.53
C ALA A 422 -17.94 -7.89 -38.82
N ARG A 423 -17.41 -7.48 -39.98
CA ARG A 423 -17.68 -8.09 -41.29
C ARG A 423 -16.71 -9.23 -41.62
N GLU A 424 -15.63 -9.40 -40.87
CA GLU A 424 -14.71 -10.51 -41.08
C GLU A 424 -15.39 -11.83 -40.65
N PRO A 425 -15.34 -12.88 -41.49
CA PRO A 425 -15.94 -14.16 -41.11
C PRO A 425 -15.18 -14.74 -39.91
N ASN A 426 -15.89 -14.93 -38.80
CA ASN A 426 -15.35 -15.49 -37.57
C ASN A 426 -14.64 -16.83 -37.84
N LYS A 427 -13.30 -16.85 -37.77
CA LYS A 427 -12.50 -18.09 -37.80
C LYS A 427 -12.36 -18.74 -36.42
N GLY A 428 -12.90 -18.10 -35.37
CA GLY A 428 -12.94 -18.62 -34.00
C GLY A 428 -14.24 -19.38 -33.73
N SER A 429 -14.10 -20.52 -33.06
CA SER A 429 -15.15 -21.44 -32.62
C SER A 429 -16.43 -20.77 -32.14
N TYR A 430 -17.54 -21.14 -32.78
CA TYR A 430 -18.92 -20.88 -32.39
C TYR A 430 -19.14 -21.18 -30.89
N THR A 431 -19.16 -20.16 -30.03
CA THR A 431 -19.81 -20.25 -28.72
C THR A 431 -21.29 -19.97 -28.94
N TRP A 432 -22.07 -21.05 -29.01
CA TRP A 432 -23.50 -21.11 -29.36
C TRP A 432 -24.46 -20.37 -28.39
N SER A 433 -24.01 -19.42 -27.56
CA SER A 433 -24.83 -18.95 -26.44
C SER A 433 -25.43 -17.54 -26.54
N GLU A 434 -25.02 -16.64 -27.44
CA GLU A 434 -25.44 -15.22 -27.26
C GLU A 434 -26.09 -14.48 -28.45
N ASN A 435 -26.20 -15.05 -29.65
CA ASN A 435 -26.81 -14.33 -30.78
C ASN A 435 -28.01 -15.08 -31.36
N GLN A 436 -29.20 -14.89 -30.77
CA GLN A 436 -30.47 -15.38 -31.35
C GLN A 436 -31.01 -14.52 -32.50
N ASP A 437 -30.43 -13.34 -32.77
CA ASP A 437 -30.97 -12.38 -33.74
C ASP A 437 -30.37 -12.46 -35.16
N GLN A 438 -29.59 -13.49 -35.48
CA GLN A 438 -29.06 -13.69 -36.83
C GLN A 438 -29.74 -14.86 -37.55
N VAL A 439 -31.05 -14.76 -37.76
CA VAL A 439 -31.75 -15.53 -38.79
C VAL A 439 -31.67 -14.74 -40.09
N LEU A 440 -30.70 -15.08 -40.94
CA LEU A 440 -30.74 -14.71 -42.36
C LEU A 440 -31.86 -15.52 -43.03
N ILE A 441 -32.90 -14.82 -43.48
CA ILE A 441 -33.92 -15.37 -44.38
C ILE A 441 -33.25 -15.58 -45.74
N GLN A 442 -33.20 -16.83 -46.20
CA GLN A 442 -32.75 -17.21 -47.54
C GLN A 442 -33.70 -16.71 -48.63
#